data_AF-A0A959HZD6-F1
#
_entry.id   AF-A0A959HZD6-F1
#
_cell.length_a   1.000
_cell.length_b   1.000
_cell.length_c   1.000
_cell.angle_alpha   90.00
_cell.angle_beta   90.00
_cell.angle_gamma   90.00
#
_symmetry.space_group_name_H-M   'P 1'
#
loop_
_entity.id
_entity.type
_entity.pdbx_description
1 polymer ?
#
loop_
_entity_poly.entity_id
_entity_poly.type
_entity_poly.pdbx_seq_one_letter_code
_entity_poly.pdbx_strand_id
1 'polypeptide(L)'
;LSDPPKPEVIFDGYPRETHHGWKYIAFGPDGKLYVPVGAPCNICESKDEIFNTITRINPDGTGLEIVQRGVRNSVGFTWDPDTGDLWFTDNGRDNLGDNKPACELNHAPRDFMHFGYPYCHQGDLPDPEFGNKRPCSDFTPPAQKLGPHVAPLGIEFYTGKQFPSAYKNQILIAEHGSWNRSKKIGYRISLVKLAGGKAVSYEPFAEGWLTRDTDDVWGRPVDMEFLPDGSMLVSDDFADAIYRIYYEG
;
A
#
# COMPACT_ATOMS: atom_id res chain seq x y z
N LEU A 1 -20.52 13.36 10.96
CA LEU A 1 -20.80 14.11 12.20
C LEU A 1 -21.67 15.30 11.83
N SER A 2 -22.75 15.57 12.56
CA SER A 2 -23.66 16.71 12.28
C SER A 2 -23.07 18.06 12.71
N ASP A 3 -22.07 18.06 13.60
CA ASP A 3 -21.36 19.25 14.07
C ASP A 3 -19.92 18.88 14.46
N PRO A 4 -18.98 18.78 13.50
CA PRO A 4 -17.59 18.45 13.81
C PRO A 4 -16.87 19.65 14.46
N PRO A 5 -15.91 19.41 15.36
CA PRO A 5 -15.09 20.49 15.93
C PRO A 5 -14.32 21.22 14.82
N LYS A 6 -13.96 22.48 15.09
CA LYS A 6 -13.12 23.26 14.17
C LYS A 6 -11.77 22.53 13.98
N PRO A 7 -11.34 22.27 12.73
CA PRO A 7 -10.06 21.62 12.49
C PRO A 7 -8.90 22.50 12.95
N GLU A 8 -7.87 21.85 13.51
CA GLU A 8 -6.58 22.44 13.86
C GLU A 8 -5.52 21.96 12.87
N VAL A 9 -4.60 22.84 12.49
CA VAL A 9 -3.46 22.47 11.65
C VAL A 9 -2.37 21.93 12.56
N ILE A 10 -2.14 20.62 12.50
CA ILE A 10 -1.05 19.96 13.23
C ILE A 10 0.28 20.13 12.47
N PHE A 11 0.25 20.01 11.14
CA PHE A 11 1.45 20.13 10.31
C PHE A 11 1.09 20.55 8.89
N ASP A 12 1.78 21.57 8.33
CA ASP A 12 1.57 22.08 6.97
C ASP A 12 2.84 22.08 6.11
N GLY A 13 3.91 21.42 6.59
CA GLY A 13 5.22 21.36 5.93
C GLY A 13 5.35 20.29 4.83
N TYR A 14 4.31 19.50 4.55
CA TYR A 14 4.37 18.51 3.45
C TYR A 14 4.26 19.18 2.07
N PRO A 15 4.88 18.59 1.03
CA PRO A 15 4.80 19.11 -0.33
C PRO A 15 3.37 19.17 -0.88
N ARG A 16 3.14 20.02 -1.89
CA ARG A 16 1.81 20.29 -2.47
C ARG A 16 1.63 19.71 -3.86
N GLU A 17 2.65 19.03 -4.37
CA GLU A 17 2.66 18.34 -5.64
C GLU A 17 1.54 17.30 -5.66
N THR A 18 0.74 17.32 -6.73
CA THR A 18 -0.47 16.50 -6.83
C THR A 18 -0.20 15.09 -7.33
N HIS A 19 0.93 14.87 -8.02
CA HIS A 19 1.34 13.55 -8.46
C HIS A 19 1.66 12.70 -7.25
N HIS A 20 0.93 11.59 -7.06
CA HIS A 20 0.97 10.79 -5.82
C HIS A 20 0.74 11.63 -4.54
N GLY A 21 -0.13 12.65 -4.64
CA GLY A 21 -0.42 13.58 -3.55
C GLY A 21 -1.34 13.03 -2.45
N TRP A 22 -2.03 11.91 -2.69
CA TRP A 22 -2.88 11.26 -1.68
C TRP A 22 -2.04 10.76 -0.50
N LYS A 23 -2.52 11.00 0.71
CA LYS A 23 -1.84 10.65 1.96
C LYS A 23 -2.73 9.70 2.75
N TYR A 24 -2.37 8.42 2.79
CA TYR A 24 -2.85 7.53 3.83
C TYR A 24 -2.05 7.81 5.10
N ILE A 25 -2.72 7.95 6.25
CA ILE A 25 -2.05 8.28 7.51
C ILE A 25 -2.57 7.37 8.61
N ALA A 26 -1.67 6.90 9.46
CA ALA A 26 -2.04 6.11 10.63
C ALA A 26 -1.01 6.31 11.74
N PHE A 27 -1.44 6.12 12.98
CA PHE A 27 -0.53 6.14 14.12
C PHE A 27 0.16 4.79 14.27
N GLY A 28 1.48 4.81 14.39
CA GLY A 28 2.27 3.61 14.64
C GLY A 28 2.27 3.19 16.11
N PRO A 29 2.83 2.00 16.42
CA PRO A 29 2.94 1.50 17.78
C PRO A 29 3.84 2.35 18.69
N ASP A 30 4.64 3.25 18.12
CA ASP A 30 5.45 4.24 18.81
C ASP A 30 4.68 5.53 19.17
N GLY A 31 3.39 5.61 18.80
CA GLY A 31 2.53 6.76 19.06
C GLY A 31 2.77 7.96 18.12
N LYS A 32 3.54 7.80 17.04
CA LYS A 32 3.78 8.83 16.03
C LYS A 32 2.85 8.66 14.83
N LEU A 33 2.52 9.77 14.15
CA LEU A 33 1.70 9.77 12.94
C LEU A 33 2.59 9.52 11.72
N TYR A 34 2.36 8.42 11.01
CA TYR A 34 3.09 8.07 9.80
C TYR A 34 2.40 8.67 8.58
N VAL A 35 3.19 9.22 7.66
CA VAL A 35 2.72 9.88 6.44
C VAL A 35 3.63 9.49 5.26
N PRO A 36 3.11 8.87 4.20
CA PRO A 36 3.85 8.52 3.01
C PRO A 36 3.89 9.73 2.07
N VAL A 37 5.03 9.93 1.43
CA VAL A 37 5.22 11.00 0.46
C VAL A 37 5.69 10.36 -0.84
N GLY A 38 4.73 10.05 -1.70
CA GLY A 38 4.99 9.45 -3.00
C GLY A 38 5.74 10.38 -3.96
N ALA A 39 6.32 9.81 -5.00
CA ALA A 39 7.11 10.48 -6.01
C ALA A 39 6.32 11.62 -6.69
N PRO A 40 6.93 12.79 -6.98
CA PRO A 40 6.28 13.86 -7.72
C PRO A 40 6.24 13.58 -9.23
N CYS A 41 6.52 12.34 -9.66
CA CYS A 41 6.76 11.93 -11.03
C CYS A 41 6.51 10.42 -11.19
N ASN A 42 6.49 9.93 -12.44
CA ASN A 42 6.49 8.49 -12.67
C ASN A 42 7.84 7.84 -12.29
N ILE A 43 8.94 8.41 -12.81
CA ILE A 43 10.32 7.97 -12.57
C ILE A 43 11.23 9.20 -12.49
N CYS A 44 11.85 9.46 -11.33
CA CYS A 44 12.81 10.56 -11.17
C CYS A 44 13.61 10.44 -9.87
N GLU A 45 14.75 11.14 -9.83
CA GLU A 45 15.42 11.51 -8.58
C GLU A 45 14.86 12.87 -8.14
N SER A 46 14.08 12.88 -7.05
CA SER A 46 13.54 14.11 -6.48
C SER A 46 14.65 14.93 -5.82
N LYS A 47 14.61 16.26 -5.99
CA LYS A 47 15.57 17.17 -5.35
C LYS A 47 15.29 17.37 -3.85
N ASP A 48 14.02 17.31 -3.48
CA ASP A 48 13.60 17.32 -2.08
C ASP A 48 13.57 15.87 -1.57
N GLU A 49 14.30 15.61 -0.49
CA GLU A 49 14.49 14.29 0.10
C GLU A 49 13.22 13.73 0.73
N ILE A 50 12.21 14.57 1.00
CA ILE A 50 10.95 14.10 1.57
C ILE A 50 10.15 13.24 0.58
N PHE A 51 10.37 13.39 -0.73
CA PHE A 51 9.71 12.56 -1.72
C PHE A 51 10.27 11.14 -1.77
N ASN A 52 9.41 10.21 -2.15
CA ASN A 52 9.69 8.78 -2.24
C ASN A 52 9.98 8.13 -0.88
N THR A 53 9.25 8.57 0.15
CA THR A 53 9.50 8.18 1.53
C THR A 53 8.24 7.77 2.29
N ILE A 54 8.45 7.09 3.41
CA ILE A 54 7.50 7.09 4.51
C ILE A 54 8.14 7.91 5.63
N THR A 55 7.39 8.86 6.16
CA THR A 55 7.80 9.76 7.24
C THR A 55 6.97 9.52 8.49
N ARG A 56 7.42 10.03 9.64
CA ARG A 56 6.61 10.13 10.85
C ARG A 56 6.78 11.49 11.53
N ILE A 57 5.74 11.92 12.25
CA ILE A 57 5.73 13.13 13.09
C ILE A 57 5.15 12.82 14.46
N ASN A 58 5.51 13.62 15.48
CA ASN A 58 4.84 13.58 16.77
C ASN A 58 3.37 14.04 16.64
N PRO A 59 2.46 13.66 17.57
CA PRO A 59 1.06 14.09 17.53
C PRO A 59 0.85 15.61 17.53
N ASP A 60 1.83 16.37 18.02
CA ASP A 60 1.85 17.85 18.03
C ASP A 60 2.45 18.48 16.76
N GLY A 61 2.79 17.66 15.76
CA GLY A 61 3.36 18.10 14.49
C GLY A 61 4.89 18.26 14.48
N THR A 62 5.55 18.11 15.62
CA THR A 62 7.02 18.24 15.70
C THR A 62 7.74 16.95 15.29
N GLY A 63 9.06 17.02 15.15
CA GLY A 63 9.89 15.81 15.03
C GLY A 63 9.72 15.03 13.72
N LEU A 64 9.49 15.72 12.61
CA LEU A 64 9.47 15.11 11.27
C LEU A 64 10.74 14.28 11.01
N GLU A 65 10.54 13.03 10.65
CA GLU A 65 11.61 12.07 10.39
C GLU A 65 11.26 11.18 9.19
N ILE A 66 12.21 11.03 8.27
CA ILE A 66 12.11 10.06 7.17
C ILE A 66 12.52 8.69 7.71
N VAL A 67 11.55 7.79 7.81
CA VAL A 67 11.76 6.43 8.33
C VAL A 67 11.98 5.41 7.23
N GLN A 68 11.44 5.59 6.01
CA GLN A 68 11.72 4.69 4.88
C GLN A 68 11.98 5.49 3.61
N ARG A 69 12.82 4.96 2.70
CA ARG A 69 13.20 5.62 1.43
C ARG A 69 12.98 4.70 0.24
N GLY A 70 12.93 5.30 -0.94
CA GLY A 70 12.80 4.56 -2.20
C GLY A 70 11.45 3.86 -2.33
N VAL A 71 10.40 4.50 -1.82
CA VAL A 71 9.01 4.06 -1.92
C VAL A 71 8.32 4.94 -2.97
N ARG A 72 7.87 4.39 -4.09
CA ARG A 72 7.34 5.21 -5.19
C ARG A 72 6.04 5.89 -4.80
N ASN A 73 5.04 5.13 -4.40
CA ASN A 73 3.72 5.61 -4.03
C ASN A 73 3.01 4.55 -3.18
N SER A 74 3.28 4.61 -1.88
CA SER A 74 2.54 3.84 -0.88
C SER A 74 1.26 4.58 -0.51
N VAL A 75 0.14 3.91 -0.72
CA VAL A 75 -1.20 4.42 -0.39
C VAL A 75 -1.84 3.59 0.73
N GLY A 76 -1.14 2.56 1.23
CA GLY A 76 -1.58 1.76 2.37
C GLY A 76 -0.39 1.20 3.14
N PHE A 77 -0.48 1.27 4.46
CA PHE A 77 0.42 0.60 5.38
C PHE A 77 -0.28 0.26 6.69
N THR A 78 0.20 -0.78 7.35
CA THR A 78 -0.30 -1.27 8.63
C THR A 78 0.88 -1.83 9.44
N TRP A 79 0.62 -2.24 10.68
CA TRP A 79 1.63 -2.87 11.53
C TRP A 79 1.25 -4.30 11.84
N ASP A 80 2.26 -5.17 11.82
CA ASP A 80 2.09 -6.53 12.33
C ASP A 80 1.65 -6.46 13.81
N PRO A 81 0.51 -7.06 14.19
CA PRO A 81 -0.05 -6.95 15.53
C PRO A 81 0.81 -7.64 16.61
N ASP A 82 1.67 -8.58 16.21
CA ASP A 82 2.51 -9.35 17.12
C ASP A 82 3.91 -8.72 17.25
N THR A 83 4.50 -8.22 16.16
CA THR A 83 5.88 -7.67 16.16
C THR A 83 5.95 -6.14 16.20
N GLY A 84 4.90 -5.45 15.74
CA GLY A 84 4.93 -4.01 15.51
C GLY A 84 5.75 -3.60 14.28
N ASP A 85 6.13 -4.55 13.42
CA ASP A 85 6.84 -4.24 12.18
C ASP A 85 5.92 -3.53 11.19
N LEU A 86 6.45 -2.56 10.44
CA LEU A 86 5.71 -1.86 9.40
C LEU A 86 5.59 -2.75 8.15
N TRP A 87 4.38 -2.86 7.61
CA TRP A 87 4.09 -3.48 6.33
C TRP A 87 3.37 -2.46 5.44
N PHE A 88 3.76 -2.35 4.18
CA PHE A 88 3.19 -1.35 3.29
C PHE A 88 3.14 -1.83 1.85
N THR A 89 2.17 -1.30 1.10
CA THR A 89 2.06 -1.54 -0.33
C THR A 89 2.80 -0.46 -1.11
N ASP A 90 3.31 -0.79 -2.29
CA ASP A 90 3.89 0.21 -3.21
C ASP A 90 3.37 0.01 -4.64
N ASN A 91 2.95 1.11 -5.25
CA ASN A 91 2.53 1.16 -6.64
C ASN A 91 3.77 1.27 -7.54
N GLY A 92 4.10 0.18 -8.24
CA GLY A 92 5.22 0.13 -9.20
C GLY A 92 5.12 1.19 -10.32
N ARG A 93 6.25 1.48 -10.98
CA ARG A 93 6.30 2.50 -12.03
C ARG A 93 5.44 2.17 -13.25
N ASP A 94 4.98 3.21 -13.92
CA ASP A 94 4.23 3.12 -15.15
C ASP A 94 5.16 2.95 -16.37
N ASN A 95 4.56 2.50 -17.47
CA ASN A 95 5.14 2.50 -18.83
C ASN A 95 6.36 1.58 -19.03
N LEU A 96 6.38 0.40 -18.37
CA LEU A 96 7.28 -0.72 -18.71
C LEU A 96 6.57 -1.90 -19.38
N GLY A 97 5.33 -1.67 -19.82
CA GLY A 97 4.47 -2.66 -20.47
C GLY A 97 3.53 -3.37 -19.49
N ASP A 98 2.69 -4.26 -20.03
CA ASP A 98 1.59 -4.83 -19.27
C ASP A 98 2.04 -5.67 -18.08
N ASN A 99 3.18 -6.34 -18.18
CA ASN A 99 3.54 -7.41 -17.23
C ASN A 99 4.66 -7.02 -16.26
N LYS A 100 5.07 -5.75 -16.25
CA LYS A 100 6.11 -5.25 -15.35
C LYS A 100 6.04 -3.72 -15.15
N PRO A 101 6.58 -3.21 -14.04
CA PRO A 101 6.97 -3.97 -12.85
C PRO A 101 5.74 -4.46 -12.07
N ALA A 102 5.95 -5.45 -11.22
CA ALA A 102 4.99 -5.79 -10.17
C ALA A 102 4.76 -4.60 -9.24
N CYS A 103 3.53 -4.46 -8.73
CA CYS A 103 3.35 -3.74 -7.46
C CYS A 103 3.91 -4.60 -6.31
N GLU A 104 4.05 -4.03 -5.13
CA GLU A 104 4.81 -4.66 -4.05
C GLU A 104 4.05 -4.65 -2.73
N LEU A 105 4.21 -5.71 -1.95
CA LEU A 105 4.08 -5.70 -0.51
C LEU A 105 5.49 -5.71 0.09
N ASN A 106 5.79 -4.72 0.91
CA ASN A 106 7.07 -4.50 1.55
C ASN A 106 6.97 -4.71 3.07
N HIS A 107 8.03 -5.26 3.65
CA HIS A 107 8.18 -5.48 5.10
C HIS A 107 9.36 -4.67 5.60
N ALA A 108 9.12 -3.81 6.59
CA ALA A 108 10.08 -2.90 7.19
C ALA A 108 10.17 -3.15 8.71
N PRO A 109 10.96 -4.14 9.15
CA PRO A 109 11.15 -4.42 10.57
C PRO A 109 12.04 -3.40 11.28
N ARG A 110 12.62 -2.43 10.55
CA ARG A 110 13.53 -1.40 11.07
C ARG A 110 13.36 -0.10 10.31
N ASP A 111 13.71 1.00 10.97
CA ASP A 111 13.78 2.32 10.35
C ASP A 111 14.99 2.42 9.39
N PHE A 112 14.92 3.40 8.51
CA PHE A 112 15.90 3.85 7.53
C PHE A 112 16.25 2.83 6.44
N MET A 113 15.31 1.96 6.08
CA MET A 113 15.48 1.04 4.96
C MET A 113 15.20 1.74 3.61
N HIS A 114 15.73 1.17 2.53
CA HIS A 114 15.54 1.70 1.17
C HIS A 114 14.98 0.61 0.25
N PHE A 115 13.84 0.88 -0.40
CA PHE A 115 13.03 -0.13 -1.13
C PHE A 115 13.20 -0.14 -2.65
N GLY A 116 14.00 0.78 -3.19
CA GLY A 116 14.63 0.60 -4.50
C GLY A 116 14.31 1.69 -5.51
N TYR A 117 13.15 2.33 -5.42
CA TYR A 117 12.81 3.45 -6.30
C TYR A 117 13.86 4.59 -6.19
N PRO A 118 14.27 5.23 -7.30
CA PRO A 118 13.92 4.97 -8.70
C PRO A 118 14.83 3.94 -9.41
N TYR A 119 15.76 3.30 -8.72
CA TYR A 119 16.86 2.52 -9.32
C TYR A 119 16.50 1.07 -9.62
N CYS A 120 15.76 0.42 -8.71
CA CYS A 120 15.37 -0.97 -8.82
C CYS A 120 13.90 -1.12 -8.47
N HIS A 121 13.15 -1.83 -9.31
CA HIS A 121 11.75 -2.17 -9.09
C HIS A 121 11.65 -3.64 -8.72
N GLN A 122 10.61 -4.01 -7.98
CA GLN A 122 10.22 -5.40 -7.66
C GLN A 122 11.38 -6.25 -7.10
N GLY A 123 12.38 -5.62 -6.49
CA GLY A 123 13.59 -6.21 -5.92
C GLY A 123 14.64 -6.74 -6.90
N ASP A 124 14.31 -6.91 -8.18
CA ASP A 124 15.19 -7.58 -9.15
C ASP A 124 15.12 -7.02 -10.58
N LEU A 125 14.41 -5.92 -10.79
CA LEU A 125 14.29 -5.27 -12.09
C LEU A 125 14.98 -3.90 -12.05
N PRO A 126 16.23 -3.80 -12.53
CA PRO A 126 16.89 -2.50 -12.70
C PRO A 126 16.06 -1.59 -13.59
N ASP A 127 15.94 -0.33 -13.19
CA ASP A 127 15.28 0.68 -14.00
C ASP A 127 16.10 0.96 -15.28
N PRO A 128 15.48 1.08 -16.47
CA PRO A 128 16.19 1.40 -17.70
C PRO A 128 16.96 2.73 -17.70
N GLU A 129 16.48 3.73 -16.95
CA GLU A 129 17.06 5.08 -16.90
C GLU A 129 18.00 5.22 -15.70
N PHE A 130 17.64 4.66 -14.54
CA PHE A 130 18.35 4.87 -13.28
C PHE A 130 19.13 3.65 -12.78
N GLY A 131 18.81 2.44 -13.24
CA GLY A 131 19.37 1.18 -12.71
C GLY A 131 20.88 1.00 -12.88
N ASN A 132 21.50 1.75 -13.80
CA ASN A 132 22.97 1.75 -13.95
C ASN A 132 23.69 2.54 -12.85
N LYS A 133 22.98 3.36 -12.05
CA LYS A 133 23.58 4.17 -10.99
C LYS A 133 23.76 3.38 -9.68
N ARG A 134 22.88 2.42 -9.40
CA ARG A 134 22.84 1.64 -8.17
C ARG A 134 22.30 0.24 -8.48
N PRO A 135 23.00 -0.85 -8.13
CA PRO A 135 22.50 -2.21 -8.35
C PRO A 135 21.34 -2.55 -7.39
N CYS A 136 20.46 -3.45 -7.82
CA CYS A 136 19.32 -3.92 -6.99
C CYS A 136 19.74 -4.48 -5.62
N SER A 137 20.95 -5.03 -5.51
CA SER A 137 21.51 -5.57 -4.26
C SER A 137 21.70 -4.54 -3.15
N ASP A 138 21.66 -3.24 -3.48
CA ASP A 138 21.77 -2.16 -2.49
C ASP A 138 20.45 -1.89 -1.75
N PHE A 139 19.35 -2.54 -2.16
CA PHE A 139 18.00 -2.24 -1.70
C PHE A 139 17.34 -3.43 -1.04
N THR A 140 16.31 -3.14 -0.24
CA THR A 140 15.46 -4.16 0.37
C THR A 140 14.49 -4.69 -0.68
N PRO A 141 14.44 -6.01 -0.96
CA PRO A 141 13.47 -6.58 -1.87
C PRO A 141 12.08 -6.64 -1.24
N PRO A 142 11.00 -6.69 -2.04
CA PRO A 142 9.65 -6.83 -1.52
C PRO A 142 9.46 -8.20 -0.86
N ALA A 143 8.61 -8.22 0.18
CA ALA A 143 8.21 -9.47 0.83
C ALA A 143 7.35 -10.33 -0.11
N GLN A 144 6.52 -9.69 -0.95
CA GLN A 144 5.72 -10.33 -1.97
C GLN A 144 5.60 -9.41 -3.19
N LYS A 145 5.89 -9.94 -4.38
CA LYS A 145 5.53 -9.28 -5.64
C LYS A 145 4.03 -9.49 -5.89
N LEU A 146 3.31 -8.41 -6.08
CA LEU A 146 1.90 -8.42 -6.42
C LEU A 146 1.73 -8.44 -7.95
N GLY A 147 0.49 -8.41 -8.43
CA GLY A 147 0.27 -8.22 -9.86
C GLY A 147 0.81 -6.88 -10.36
N PRO A 148 1.29 -6.77 -11.61
CA PRO A 148 1.67 -5.50 -12.20
C PRO A 148 0.44 -4.60 -12.35
N HIS A 149 0.56 -3.34 -11.97
CA HIS A 149 -0.51 -2.33 -12.11
C HIS A 149 -1.79 -2.62 -11.31
N VAL A 150 -1.79 -3.53 -10.33
CA VAL A 150 -3.02 -3.86 -9.56
C VAL A 150 -3.48 -2.73 -8.62
N ALA A 151 -2.66 -1.71 -8.46
CA ALA A 151 -2.92 -0.54 -7.62
C ALA A 151 -3.32 -0.90 -6.18
N PRO A 152 -2.40 -1.47 -5.37
CA PRO A 152 -2.69 -1.86 -4.00
C PRO A 152 -2.80 -0.62 -3.11
N LEU A 153 -4.01 -0.27 -2.70
CA LEU A 153 -4.28 0.97 -1.95
C LEU A 153 -4.47 0.72 -0.46
N GLY A 154 -5.28 -0.26 -0.06
CA GLY A 154 -5.51 -0.61 1.35
C GLY A 154 -4.77 -1.87 1.76
N ILE A 155 -4.37 -1.95 3.02
CA ILE A 155 -3.70 -3.12 3.59
C ILE A 155 -4.03 -3.23 5.08
N GLU A 156 -4.45 -4.42 5.51
CA GLU A 156 -4.66 -4.68 6.94
C GLU A 156 -4.32 -6.11 7.35
N PHE A 157 -3.91 -6.27 8.61
CA PHE A 157 -3.85 -7.59 9.25
C PHE A 157 -5.24 -7.99 9.77
N TYR A 158 -5.70 -9.19 9.40
CA TYR A 158 -6.94 -9.70 9.98
C TYR A 158 -6.73 -10.21 11.41
N THR A 159 -7.19 -9.45 12.40
CA THR A 159 -7.10 -9.79 13.82
C THR A 159 -8.42 -10.26 14.44
N GLY A 160 -9.50 -10.23 13.64
CA GLY A 160 -10.84 -10.63 14.05
C GLY A 160 -11.03 -12.14 14.27
N LYS A 161 -12.26 -12.53 14.61
CA LYS A 161 -12.63 -13.94 14.91
C LYS A 161 -13.76 -14.48 14.03
N GLN A 162 -14.25 -13.70 13.08
CA GLN A 162 -15.44 -14.04 12.31
C GLN A 162 -15.11 -14.81 11.02
N PHE A 163 -13.98 -14.51 10.38
CA PHE A 163 -13.44 -15.36 9.32
C PHE A 163 -12.74 -16.59 9.92
N PRO A 164 -12.62 -17.69 9.14
CA PRO A 164 -11.87 -18.88 9.56
C PRO A 164 -10.48 -18.56 10.13
N SER A 165 -10.01 -19.36 11.09
CA SER A 165 -8.74 -19.11 11.78
C SER A 165 -7.52 -19.03 10.87
N ALA A 166 -7.60 -19.62 9.67
CA ALA A 166 -6.57 -19.53 8.63
C ALA A 166 -6.33 -18.10 8.11
N TYR A 167 -7.28 -17.18 8.28
CA TYR A 167 -7.12 -15.76 7.92
C TYR A 167 -6.50 -14.93 9.05
N LYS A 168 -6.45 -15.45 10.27
CA LYS A 168 -5.95 -14.70 11.42
C LYS A 168 -4.45 -14.39 11.27
N ASN A 169 -4.08 -13.14 11.55
CA ASN A 169 -2.74 -12.59 11.40
C ASN A 169 -2.17 -12.77 9.97
N GLN A 170 -3.06 -12.83 8.97
CA GLN A 170 -2.70 -12.76 7.56
C GLN A 170 -3.00 -11.36 7.03
N ILE A 171 -2.40 -11.01 5.91
CA ILE A 171 -2.53 -9.67 5.32
C ILE A 171 -3.62 -9.71 4.24
N LEU A 172 -4.55 -8.78 4.30
CA LEU A 172 -5.51 -8.50 3.25
C LEU A 172 -5.13 -7.20 2.54
N ILE A 173 -5.23 -7.16 1.21
CA ILE A 173 -4.86 -6.01 0.40
C ILE A 173 -6.01 -5.65 -0.54
N ALA A 174 -6.39 -4.38 -0.56
CA ALA A 174 -7.35 -3.84 -1.52
C ALA A 174 -6.63 -3.42 -2.80
N GLU A 175 -6.93 -4.12 -3.89
CA GLU A 175 -6.39 -3.84 -5.22
C GLU A 175 -7.40 -3.06 -6.05
N HIS A 176 -7.14 -1.77 -6.20
CA HIS A 176 -8.01 -0.81 -6.88
C HIS A 176 -8.13 -1.04 -8.39
N GLY A 177 -7.17 -1.80 -8.95
CA GLY A 177 -7.21 -2.30 -10.31
C GLY A 177 -6.48 -1.44 -11.33
N SER A 178 -6.03 -2.11 -12.39
CA SER A 178 -5.14 -1.55 -13.40
C SER A 178 -5.83 -0.62 -14.39
N TRP A 179 -5.26 0.56 -14.60
CA TRP A 179 -5.62 1.45 -15.72
C TRP A 179 -4.63 1.35 -16.91
N ASN A 180 -3.37 0.99 -16.65
CA ASN A 180 -2.26 1.06 -17.61
C ASN A 180 -1.86 -0.31 -18.18
N ARG A 181 -2.85 -1.12 -18.59
CA ARG A 181 -2.64 -2.44 -19.25
C ARG A 181 -3.70 -2.70 -20.30
N SER A 182 -3.38 -3.54 -21.29
CA SER A 182 -4.33 -3.94 -22.35
C SER A 182 -5.47 -4.83 -21.85
N LYS A 183 -5.20 -5.66 -20.83
CA LYS A 183 -6.19 -6.49 -20.13
C LYS A 183 -6.23 -6.10 -18.67
N LYS A 184 -7.40 -5.96 -18.07
CA LYS A 184 -7.50 -5.46 -16.69
C LYS A 184 -7.21 -6.58 -15.69
N ILE A 185 -6.54 -6.23 -14.60
CA ILE A 185 -6.34 -7.09 -13.42
C ILE A 185 -6.40 -6.26 -12.13
N GLY A 186 -6.47 -6.93 -10.98
CA GLY A 186 -6.76 -6.31 -9.68
C GLY A 186 -8.27 -6.33 -9.44
N TYR A 187 -8.84 -5.21 -8.99
CA TYR A 187 -10.29 -5.07 -8.72
C TYR A 187 -10.80 -6.15 -7.76
N ARG A 188 -10.08 -6.31 -6.63
CA ARG A 188 -10.30 -7.40 -5.69
C ARG A 188 -9.71 -7.09 -4.33
N ILE A 189 -10.12 -7.87 -3.34
CA ILE A 189 -9.34 -8.06 -2.12
C ILE A 189 -8.49 -9.30 -2.30
N SER A 190 -7.20 -9.20 -2.02
CA SER A 190 -6.27 -10.32 -2.03
C SER A 190 -5.80 -10.67 -0.62
N LEU A 191 -5.47 -11.95 -0.43
CA LEU A 191 -4.87 -12.49 0.78
C LEU A 191 -3.40 -12.78 0.52
N VAL A 192 -2.53 -12.26 1.37
CA VAL A 192 -1.14 -12.70 1.49
C VAL A 192 -1.01 -13.52 2.77
N LYS A 193 -0.68 -14.81 2.61
CA LYS A 193 -0.44 -15.70 3.76
C LYS A 193 0.99 -15.56 4.24
N LEU A 194 1.16 -15.46 5.55
CA LEU A 194 2.43 -15.43 6.24
C LEU A 194 2.69 -16.76 6.97
N ALA A 195 3.92 -17.27 6.84
CA ALA A 195 4.43 -18.37 7.65
C ALA A 195 5.77 -17.94 8.27
N GLY A 196 5.81 -17.84 9.60
CA GLY A 196 7.01 -17.38 10.32
C GLY A 196 7.44 -15.96 9.90
N GLY A 197 6.48 -15.04 9.73
CA GLY A 197 6.73 -13.66 9.31
C GLY A 197 7.10 -13.48 7.83
N LYS A 198 7.04 -14.53 7.02
CA LYS A 198 7.35 -14.46 5.58
C LYS A 198 6.12 -14.71 4.74
N ALA A 199 5.92 -13.90 3.70
CA ALA A 199 4.90 -14.15 2.70
C ALA A 199 5.18 -15.47 1.96
N VAL A 200 4.19 -16.35 1.92
CA VAL A 200 4.29 -17.69 1.29
C VAL A 200 3.24 -17.90 0.19
N SER A 201 2.18 -17.10 0.15
CA SER A 201 1.21 -17.11 -0.94
C SER A 201 0.54 -15.76 -1.12
N TYR A 202 0.00 -15.54 -2.30
CA TYR A 202 -0.77 -14.37 -2.70
C TYR A 202 -1.92 -14.82 -3.60
N GLU A 203 -3.15 -14.71 -3.13
CA GLU A 203 -4.34 -15.25 -3.79
C GLU A 203 -5.57 -14.35 -3.62
N PRO A 204 -6.60 -14.45 -4.47
CA PRO A 204 -7.85 -13.72 -4.27
C PRO A 204 -8.52 -14.12 -2.95
N PHE A 205 -8.96 -13.12 -2.18
CA PHE A 205 -9.88 -13.29 -1.05
C PHE A 205 -11.32 -13.03 -1.48
N ALA A 206 -11.56 -11.90 -2.12
CA ALA A 206 -12.86 -11.52 -2.67
C ALA A 206 -12.67 -10.88 -4.04
N GLU A 207 -13.39 -11.39 -5.04
CA GLU A 207 -13.37 -10.88 -6.41
C GLU A 207 -14.80 -10.74 -6.95
N GLY A 208 -14.94 -10.05 -8.07
CA GLY A 208 -16.24 -9.85 -8.72
C GLY A 208 -16.41 -8.48 -9.35
N TRP A 209 -15.65 -7.47 -8.88
CA TRP A 209 -15.68 -6.09 -9.36
C TRP A 209 -15.25 -5.90 -10.83
N LEU A 210 -14.56 -6.89 -11.40
CA LEU A 210 -14.16 -6.95 -12.81
C LEU A 210 -14.79 -8.18 -13.48
N THR A 211 -15.58 -7.95 -14.52
CA THR A 211 -16.07 -8.99 -15.43
C THR A 211 -14.95 -9.34 -16.42
N ARG A 212 -14.25 -10.46 -16.16
CA ARG A 212 -13.00 -10.81 -16.88
C ARG A 212 -13.15 -10.96 -18.39
N ASP A 213 -14.31 -11.42 -18.87
CA ASP A 213 -14.53 -11.67 -20.30
C ASP A 213 -14.69 -10.37 -21.10
N THR A 214 -15.29 -9.34 -20.48
CA THR A 214 -15.60 -8.06 -21.14
C THR A 214 -14.68 -6.91 -20.72
N ASP A 215 -13.85 -7.11 -19.69
CA ASP A 215 -13.08 -6.05 -19.01
C ASP A 215 -13.98 -4.94 -18.40
N ASP A 216 -15.27 -5.24 -18.15
CA ASP A 216 -16.19 -4.31 -17.52
C ASP A 216 -15.92 -4.22 -16.02
N VAL A 217 -15.75 -2.99 -15.54
CA VAL A 217 -15.50 -2.67 -14.13
C VAL A 217 -16.76 -2.04 -13.55
N TRP A 218 -17.27 -2.57 -12.45
CA TRP A 218 -18.40 -1.98 -11.74
C TRP A 218 -18.06 -1.47 -10.34
N GLY A 219 -16.83 -1.69 -9.87
CA GLY A 219 -16.31 -1.03 -8.68
C GLY A 219 -14.80 -1.24 -8.51
N ARG A 220 -14.22 -0.53 -7.54
CA ARG A 220 -12.77 -0.44 -7.31
C ARG A 220 -12.51 -0.36 -5.80
N PRO A 221 -12.13 -1.47 -5.14
CA PRO A 221 -11.88 -1.44 -3.71
C PRO A 221 -10.66 -0.55 -3.40
N VAL A 222 -10.81 0.34 -2.41
CA VAL A 222 -9.77 1.29 -1.99
C VAL A 222 -9.14 0.85 -0.69
N ASP A 223 -9.92 0.76 0.38
CA ASP A 223 -9.43 0.47 1.72
C ASP A 223 -10.39 -0.44 2.49
N MET A 224 -9.92 -0.97 3.63
CA MET A 224 -10.72 -1.86 4.46
C MET A 224 -10.54 -1.58 5.95
N GLU A 225 -11.62 -1.80 6.72
CA GLU A 225 -11.61 -1.67 8.17
C GLU A 225 -12.41 -2.82 8.79
N PHE A 226 -12.02 -3.29 9.98
CA PHE A 226 -12.74 -4.37 10.65
C PHE A 226 -13.69 -3.83 11.72
N LEU A 227 -14.95 -4.28 11.67
CA LEU A 227 -15.93 -4.02 12.71
C LEU A 227 -15.59 -4.83 13.98
N PRO A 228 -16.11 -4.43 15.17
CA PRO A 228 -15.89 -5.16 16.42
C PRO A 228 -16.33 -6.63 16.40
N ASP A 229 -17.27 -6.99 15.54
CA ASP A 229 -17.71 -8.37 15.34
C ASP A 229 -16.73 -9.21 14.49
N GLY A 230 -15.70 -8.59 13.91
CA GLY A 230 -14.72 -9.21 13.03
C GLY A 230 -15.12 -9.25 11.54
N SER A 231 -16.25 -8.63 11.15
CA SER A 231 -16.60 -8.41 9.74
C SER A 231 -15.77 -7.29 9.12
N MET A 232 -15.56 -7.37 7.81
CA MET A 232 -14.75 -6.41 7.07
C MET A 232 -15.66 -5.42 6.34
N LEU A 233 -15.39 -4.13 6.49
CA LEU A 233 -15.90 -3.09 5.60
C LEU A 233 -14.89 -2.84 4.50
N VAL A 234 -15.35 -2.67 3.26
CA VAL A 234 -14.51 -2.33 2.11
C VAL A 234 -15.09 -1.09 1.45
N SER A 235 -14.27 -0.06 1.27
CA SER A 235 -14.64 1.16 0.57
C SER A 235 -14.41 1.04 -0.94
N ASP A 236 -15.28 1.68 -1.72
CA ASP A 236 -15.22 1.70 -3.18
C ASP A 236 -15.58 3.08 -3.71
N ASP A 237 -14.55 3.78 -4.21
CA ASP A 237 -14.67 5.16 -4.70
C ASP A 237 -15.32 5.24 -6.08
N PHE A 238 -15.33 4.16 -6.85
CA PHE A 238 -15.94 4.11 -8.17
C PHE A 238 -17.45 3.88 -8.07
N ALA A 239 -17.87 2.99 -7.17
CA ALA A 239 -19.27 2.67 -6.96
C ALA A 239 -19.97 3.58 -5.93
N ASP A 240 -19.22 4.46 -5.25
CA ASP A 240 -19.70 5.27 -4.10
C ASP A 240 -20.37 4.38 -3.04
N ALA A 241 -19.67 3.30 -2.65
CA ALA A 241 -20.22 2.23 -1.84
C ALA A 241 -19.30 1.80 -0.70
N ILE A 242 -19.92 1.30 0.37
CA ILE A 242 -19.25 0.54 1.42
C ILE A 242 -19.86 -0.86 1.43
N TYR A 243 -19.04 -1.88 1.17
CA TYR A 243 -19.45 -3.28 1.28
C TYR A 243 -19.14 -3.81 2.68
N ARG A 244 -19.98 -4.71 3.20
CA ARG A 244 -19.66 -5.51 4.38
C ARG A 244 -19.49 -6.97 3.98
N ILE A 245 -18.32 -7.53 4.25
CA ILE A 245 -18.00 -8.94 4.03
C ILE A 245 -17.99 -9.65 5.37
N TYR A 246 -18.79 -10.72 5.44
CA TYR A 246 -18.89 -11.57 6.62
C TYR A 246 -19.03 -13.04 6.19
N TYR A 247 -18.58 -13.93 7.06
CA TYR A 247 -18.59 -15.37 6.87
C TYR A 247 -19.84 -15.95 7.53
N GLU A 248 -20.67 -16.60 6.72
CA GLU A 248 -21.73 -17.48 7.15
C GLU A 248 -21.19 -18.91 7.04
N GLY A 249 -21.10 -19.59 8.19
CA GLY A 249 -20.44 -20.89 8.36
C GLY A 249 -20.79 -21.94 7.31
#